data_AF-F3ZCS6-F1
#
_entry.id   AF-F3ZCS6-F1
#
_cell.length_a   1.000
_cell.length_b   1.000
_cell.length_c   1.000
_cell.angle_alpha   90.00
_cell.angle_beta   90.00
_cell.angle_gamma   90.00
#
_symmetry.space_group_name_H-M   'P 1'
#
loop_
_entity.id
_entity.type
_entity.pdbx_description
1 polymer ?
#
loop_
_entity_poly.entity_id
_entity_poly.type
_entity_poly.pdbx_seq_one_letter_code
_entity_poly.pdbx_strand_id
1 'polypeptide(L)'
;MTDEARPAARARLPADAPHAARARLPVDADRAALARLPLDAQLVALREILARNEILGEVVRRAAGLGLPGWYVTAGCVFQTVWNVVTGRPPTRGIRDYDLFYHDASDLSWDAEDAVIRRGREVFAGLPAEVEIRNEARVHLWYEAKFGVPCAPYPSSEAAIDSFAATTCCVGVRAGEGEGPWRVYAPHGLADVFGLVLRPNPVLAPREVYEAKAARWREVWPELRVLEWGGGGALDG
;
A
#
# COMPACT_ATOMS: atom_id res chain seq x y z
N MET A 1 -7.61 61.99 -34.39
CA MET A 1 -7.34 60.53 -34.33
C MET A 1 -6.63 60.25 -33.04
N THR A 2 -7.41 59.82 -32.05
CA THR A 2 -7.08 59.15 -30.79
C THR A 2 -6.11 57.98 -31.05
N ASP A 3 -5.28 57.48 -30.13
CA ASP A 3 -5.53 57.12 -28.74
C ASP A 3 -4.18 56.77 -28.06
N GLU A 4 -4.04 57.11 -26.77
CA GLU A 4 -2.88 56.79 -25.93
C GLU A 4 -2.88 55.31 -25.53
N ALA A 5 -1.82 54.58 -25.89
CA ALA A 5 -1.67 53.19 -25.47
C ALA A 5 -1.26 53.08 -23.98
N ARG A 6 -2.26 52.82 -23.13
CA ARG A 6 -2.15 52.40 -21.72
C ARG A 6 -1.24 51.18 -21.53
N PRO A 7 -0.53 51.07 -20.38
CA PRO A 7 0.22 49.87 -20.03
C PRO A 7 -0.75 48.74 -19.62
N ALA A 8 -0.52 47.54 -20.17
CA ALA A 8 -1.29 46.34 -19.86
C ALA A 8 -1.17 45.98 -18.37
N ALA A 9 -2.30 45.95 -17.69
CA ALA A 9 -2.42 45.58 -16.29
C ALA A 9 -1.99 44.12 -16.06
N ARG A 10 -1.12 43.90 -15.06
CA ARG A 10 -0.88 42.57 -14.48
C ARG A 10 -2.20 42.02 -13.93
N ALA A 11 -2.78 41.04 -14.61
CA ALA A 11 -3.85 40.25 -14.05
C ALA A 11 -3.28 39.45 -12.87
N ARG A 12 -3.72 39.80 -11.66
CA ARG A 12 -3.48 39.01 -10.45
C ARG A 12 -4.18 37.67 -10.62
N LEU A 13 -3.46 36.57 -10.36
CA LEU A 13 -4.03 35.25 -10.15
C LEU A 13 -5.11 35.35 -9.05
N PRO A 14 -6.30 34.76 -9.22
CA PRO A 14 -7.26 34.69 -8.13
C PRO A 14 -6.67 33.82 -7.01
N ALA A 15 -6.64 34.41 -5.81
CA ALA A 15 -6.31 33.74 -4.57
C ALA A 15 -7.37 32.69 -4.22
N ASP A 16 -6.88 31.54 -3.72
CA ASP A 16 -7.54 30.56 -2.88
C ASP A 16 -9.06 30.39 -3.01
N ALA A 17 -9.46 29.37 -3.76
CA ALA A 17 -10.73 28.71 -3.51
C ALA A 17 -10.62 27.94 -2.18
N PRO A 18 -11.58 28.09 -1.24
CA PRO A 18 -11.49 27.46 0.06
C PRO A 18 -11.49 25.94 -0.08
N HIS A 19 -10.49 25.32 0.53
CA HIS A 19 -10.43 23.88 0.78
C HIS A 19 -11.75 23.50 1.47
N ALA A 20 -12.68 22.90 0.72
CA ALA A 20 -13.90 22.35 1.29
C ALA A 20 -13.49 21.50 2.48
N ALA A 21 -14.03 21.84 3.65
CA ALA A 21 -13.73 21.18 4.91
C ALA A 21 -13.97 19.68 4.73
N ARG A 22 -12.90 18.93 4.47
CA ARG A 22 -12.89 17.48 4.55
C ARG A 22 -13.28 17.17 5.98
N ALA A 23 -14.47 16.61 6.15
CA ALA A 23 -14.92 16.12 7.45
C ALA A 23 -13.83 15.17 7.95
N ARG A 24 -13.03 15.62 8.91
CA ARG A 24 -11.98 14.80 9.51
C ARG A 24 -12.69 13.55 10.03
N LEU A 25 -12.33 12.38 9.52
CA LEU A 25 -12.80 11.14 10.12
C LEU A 25 -12.54 11.22 11.62
N PRO A 26 -13.58 11.01 12.47
CA PRO A 26 -13.41 10.94 13.90
C PRO A 26 -12.26 9.97 14.16
N VAL A 27 -11.28 10.41 14.94
CA VAL A 27 -10.16 9.55 15.36
C VAL A 27 -10.68 8.32 16.13
N ASP A 28 -11.96 8.34 16.50
CA ASP A 28 -12.73 7.29 17.17
C ASP A 28 -13.74 6.55 16.27
N ALA A 29 -13.64 6.67 14.93
CA ALA A 29 -14.55 5.97 14.03
C ALA A 29 -14.51 4.47 14.30
N ASP A 30 -15.65 3.89 14.69
CA ASP A 30 -15.80 2.46 14.95
C ASP A 30 -15.26 1.68 13.74
N ARG A 31 -14.21 0.87 13.97
CA ARG A 31 -13.61 0.00 12.97
C ARG A 31 -14.64 -0.86 12.22
N ALA A 32 -15.72 -1.26 12.92
CA ALA A 32 -16.81 -2.01 12.33
C ALA A 32 -17.67 -1.15 11.39
N ALA A 33 -17.78 0.15 11.64
CA ALA A 33 -18.43 1.08 10.74
C ALA A 33 -17.58 1.32 9.48
N LEU A 34 -16.26 1.54 9.62
CA LEU A 34 -15.34 1.70 8.47
C LEU A 34 -15.39 0.48 7.53
N ALA A 35 -15.38 -0.73 8.08
CA ALA A 35 -15.45 -1.97 7.31
C ALA A 35 -16.77 -2.16 6.54
N ARG A 36 -17.83 -1.41 6.88
CA ARG A 36 -19.16 -1.48 6.25
C ARG A 36 -19.54 -0.25 5.43
N LEU A 37 -18.65 0.73 5.31
CA LEU A 37 -18.87 1.87 4.43
C LEU A 37 -19.01 1.43 2.95
N PRO A 38 -19.75 2.18 2.12
CA PRO A 38 -19.66 2.05 0.67
C PRO A 38 -18.22 2.14 0.19
N LEU A 39 -17.88 1.44 -0.90
CA LEU A 39 -16.49 1.28 -1.35
C LEU A 39 -15.80 2.62 -1.64
N ASP A 40 -16.50 3.57 -2.25
CA ASP A 40 -16.00 4.92 -2.51
C ASP A 40 -15.65 5.67 -1.20
N ALA A 41 -16.50 5.54 -0.17
CA ALA A 41 -16.25 6.08 1.15
C ALA A 41 -15.10 5.34 1.87
N GLN A 42 -14.96 4.02 1.70
CA GLN A 42 -13.80 3.26 2.19
C GLN A 42 -12.49 3.74 1.57
N LEU A 43 -12.48 4.07 0.27
CA LEU A 43 -11.31 4.61 -0.41
C LEU A 43 -10.92 6.01 0.10
N VAL A 44 -11.91 6.86 0.40
CA VAL A 44 -11.65 8.15 1.06
C VAL A 44 -11.04 7.90 2.44
N ALA A 45 -11.64 7.03 3.24
CA ALA A 45 -11.15 6.74 4.58
C ALA A 45 -9.75 6.14 4.60
N LEU A 46 -9.47 5.20 3.69
CA LEU A 46 -8.15 4.61 3.54
C LEU A 46 -7.10 5.70 3.29
N ARG A 47 -7.34 6.59 2.32
CA ARG A 47 -6.39 7.66 1.99
C ARG A 47 -6.16 8.62 3.15
N GLU A 48 -7.21 9.00 3.87
CA GLU A 48 -7.09 9.86 5.05
C GLU A 48 -6.29 9.19 6.17
N ILE A 49 -6.46 7.88 6.37
CA ILE A 49 -5.71 7.10 7.35
C ILE A 49 -4.25 6.96 6.94
N LEU A 50 -3.98 6.59 5.69
CA LEU A 50 -2.62 6.43 5.17
C LEU A 50 -1.84 7.75 5.18
N ALA A 51 -2.51 8.88 4.95
CA ALA A 51 -1.91 10.21 5.04
C ALA A 51 -1.40 10.57 6.44
N ARG A 52 -1.82 9.85 7.50
CA ARG A 52 -1.26 10.02 8.85
C ARG A 52 0.12 9.38 9.01
N ASN A 53 0.52 8.48 8.10
CA ASN A 53 1.88 7.96 8.03
C ASN A 53 2.70 8.81 7.06
N GLU A 54 3.37 9.83 7.58
CA GLU A 54 4.17 10.77 6.79
C GLU A 54 5.30 10.07 6.01
N ILE A 55 5.89 9.02 6.59
CA ILE A 55 6.91 8.20 5.93
C ILE A 55 6.31 7.48 4.71
N LEU A 56 5.12 6.88 4.85
CA LEU A 56 4.43 6.26 3.72
C LEU A 56 4.15 7.27 2.61
N GLY A 57 3.68 8.46 2.99
CA GLY A 57 3.44 9.56 2.05
C GLY A 57 4.70 9.92 1.26
N GLU A 58 5.82 10.05 1.95
CA GLU A 58 7.09 10.39 1.34
C GLU A 58 7.66 9.25 0.47
N VAL A 59 7.51 7.99 0.89
CA VAL A 59 7.89 6.83 0.06
C VAL A 59 7.09 6.80 -1.24
N VAL A 60 5.76 6.95 -1.18
CA VAL A 60 4.91 6.97 -2.38
C VAL A 60 5.30 8.13 -3.31
N ARG A 61 5.54 9.32 -2.75
CA ARG A 61 5.94 10.50 -3.52
C ARG A 61 7.29 10.31 -4.22
N ARG A 62 8.29 9.77 -3.52
CA ARG A 62 9.63 9.53 -4.07
C ARG A 62 9.66 8.37 -5.06
N ALA A 63 8.90 7.30 -4.79
CA ALA A 63 8.76 6.15 -5.69
C ALA A 63 8.20 6.57 -7.07
N ALA A 64 7.26 7.52 -7.10
CA ALA A 64 6.74 8.07 -8.37
C ALA A 64 7.86 8.65 -9.26
N GLY A 65 8.90 9.25 -8.66
CA GLY A 65 10.06 9.79 -9.38
C GLY A 65 11.02 8.73 -9.94
N LEU A 66 10.89 7.46 -9.52
CA LEU A 66 11.71 6.38 -10.08
C LEU A 66 11.23 5.96 -11.48
N GLY A 67 9.96 6.18 -11.81
CA GLY A 67 9.40 5.81 -13.12
C GLY A 67 9.39 4.30 -13.37
N LEU A 68 9.32 3.48 -12.32
CA LEU A 68 9.34 2.02 -12.44
C LEU A 68 8.04 1.51 -13.07
N PRO A 69 8.08 0.54 -13.99
CA PRO A 69 6.88 -0.02 -14.60
C PRO A 69 6.02 -0.78 -13.56
N GLY A 70 4.71 -0.55 -13.62
CA GLY A 70 3.75 -1.29 -12.78
C GLY A 70 3.92 -1.11 -11.27
N TRP A 71 4.60 -0.05 -10.80
CA TRP A 71 4.99 0.03 -9.40
C TRP A 71 3.83 0.18 -8.41
N TYR A 72 4.01 -0.35 -7.20
CA TYR A 72 3.16 -0.14 -6.02
C TYR A 72 3.99 -0.14 -4.75
N VAL A 73 3.62 0.73 -3.80
CA VAL A 73 3.99 0.53 -2.39
C VAL A 73 2.94 -0.39 -1.78
N THR A 74 3.35 -1.49 -1.15
CA THR A 74 2.42 -2.57 -0.76
C THR A 74 2.76 -3.20 0.59
N ALA A 75 2.08 -4.31 0.88
CA ALA A 75 2.25 -5.16 2.03
C ALA A 75 2.23 -4.43 3.37
N GLY A 76 3.26 -4.66 4.20
CA GLY A 76 3.23 -4.41 5.64
C GLY A 76 2.89 -2.97 5.98
N CYS A 77 3.55 -2.02 5.33
CA CYS A 77 3.42 -0.61 5.63
C CYS A 77 2.00 -0.06 5.40
N VAL A 78 1.24 -0.60 4.45
CA VAL A 78 -0.10 -0.11 4.09
C VAL A 78 -1.13 -0.54 5.13
N PHE A 79 -1.35 -1.86 5.30
CA PHE A 79 -2.40 -2.33 6.20
C PHE A 79 -2.04 -2.12 7.69
N GLN A 80 -0.75 -2.19 8.06
CA GLN A 80 -0.36 -1.92 9.45
C GLN A 80 -0.56 -0.45 9.82
N THR A 81 -0.38 0.48 8.87
CA THR A 81 -0.77 1.89 9.09
C THR A 81 -2.25 1.99 9.42
N VAL A 82 -3.10 1.26 8.69
CA VAL A 82 -4.54 1.24 8.97
C VAL A 82 -4.80 0.69 10.36
N TRP A 83 -4.27 -0.49 10.69
CA TRP A 83 -4.44 -1.10 12.00
C TRP A 83 -3.95 -0.22 13.13
N ASN A 84 -2.82 0.47 12.95
CA ASN A 84 -2.31 1.42 13.93
C ASN A 84 -3.30 2.54 14.18
N VAL A 85 -3.74 3.22 13.12
CA VAL A 85 -4.63 4.38 13.26
C VAL A 85 -5.98 3.99 13.86
N VAL A 86 -6.61 2.91 13.39
CA VAL A 86 -7.94 2.50 13.88
C VAL A 86 -7.91 1.87 15.27
N THR A 87 -6.72 1.60 15.81
CA THR A 87 -6.53 1.12 17.19
C THR A 87 -5.82 2.14 18.09
N GLY A 88 -5.72 3.41 17.65
CA GLY A 88 -5.18 4.50 18.45
C GLY A 88 -3.66 4.44 18.67
N ARG A 89 -2.91 3.70 17.85
CA ARG A 89 -1.45 3.59 17.91
C ARG A 89 -0.77 4.58 16.95
N PRO A 90 0.52 4.92 17.17
CA PRO A 90 1.28 5.71 16.20
C PRO A 90 1.25 5.06 14.80
N PRO A 91 1.02 5.82 13.70
CA PRO A 91 0.85 5.27 12.36
C PRO A 91 2.00 4.37 11.87
N THR A 92 3.22 4.61 12.38
CA THR A 92 4.45 3.88 12.02
C THR A 92 4.75 2.68 12.92
N ARG A 93 3.96 2.42 13.97
CA ARG A 93 4.25 1.38 14.97
C ARG A 93 4.32 -0.01 14.33
N GLY A 94 5.41 -0.72 14.58
CA GLY A 94 5.58 -2.12 14.14
C GLY A 94 5.88 -2.32 12.66
N ILE A 95 5.86 -1.24 11.86
CA ILE A 95 6.28 -1.26 10.45
C ILE A 95 7.81 -1.35 10.43
N ARG A 96 8.35 -2.38 9.78
CA ARG A 96 9.79 -2.63 9.68
C ARG A 96 10.39 -2.06 8.41
N ASP A 97 9.61 -2.10 7.35
CA ASP A 97 10.01 -1.92 5.97
C ASP A 97 8.83 -1.34 5.17
N TYR A 98 9.17 -0.73 4.03
CA TYR A 98 8.22 -0.25 3.04
C TYR A 98 8.50 -0.97 1.73
N ASP A 99 7.67 -1.97 1.41
CA ASP A 99 7.80 -2.76 0.18
C ASP A 99 7.43 -1.90 -1.05
N LEU A 100 8.38 -1.70 -1.96
CA LEU A 100 8.17 -1.09 -3.28
C LEU A 100 8.30 -2.16 -4.36
N PHE A 101 7.16 -2.63 -4.83
CA PHE A 101 7.08 -3.59 -5.93
C PHE A 101 7.11 -2.85 -7.26
N TYR A 102 7.73 -3.46 -8.26
CA TYR A 102 7.61 -3.09 -9.67
C TYR A 102 7.67 -4.35 -10.54
N HIS A 103 7.31 -4.24 -11.81
CA HIS A 103 7.32 -5.37 -12.73
C HIS A 103 8.00 -4.99 -14.03
N ASP A 104 9.19 -5.55 -14.25
CA ASP A 104 9.94 -5.42 -15.49
C ASP A 104 10.47 -6.79 -15.93
N ALA A 105 9.85 -7.34 -16.97
CA ALA A 105 10.23 -8.62 -17.55
C ALA A 105 11.29 -8.51 -18.66
N SER A 106 11.77 -7.30 -18.99
CA SER A 106 12.75 -7.10 -20.07
C SER A 106 14.16 -7.59 -19.70
N ASP A 107 14.51 -7.53 -18.41
CA ASP A 107 15.78 -8.04 -17.89
C ASP A 107 15.57 -8.74 -16.54
N LEU A 108 15.71 -10.08 -16.59
CA LEU A 108 15.63 -10.96 -15.43
C LEU A 108 17.01 -11.35 -14.87
N SER A 109 18.02 -10.47 -14.97
CA SER A 109 19.30 -10.55 -14.21
C SER A 109 19.28 -9.86 -12.83
N TRP A 110 20.00 -10.41 -11.85
CA TRP A 110 20.12 -9.76 -10.53
C TRP A 110 20.69 -8.34 -10.65
N ASP A 111 21.62 -8.13 -11.58
CA ASP A 111 22.24 -6.83 -11.82
C ASP A 111 21.22 -5.75 -12.21
N ALA A 112 20.17 -6.10 -12.96
CA ALA A 112 19.09 -5.17 -13.29
C ALA A 112 18.25 -4.77 -12.07
N GLU A 113 17.91 -5.72 -11.19
CA GLU A 113 17.22 -5.42 -9.92
C GLU A 113 18.13 -4.61 -8.98
N ASP A 114 19.40 -4.99 -8.86
CA ASP A 114 20.36 -4.31 -7.98
C ASP A 114 20.65 -2.87 -8.45
N ALA A 115 20.66 -2.60 -9.76
CA ALA A 115 20.73 -1.24 -10.29
C ALA A 115 19.55 -0.37 -9.82
N VAL A 116 18.33 -0.93 -9.81
CA VAL A 116 17.14 -0.25 -9.29
C VAL A 116 17.23 -0.07 -7.77
N ILE A 117 17.68 -1.09 -7.02
CA ILE A 117 17.89 -1.00 -5.57
C ILE A 117 18.89 0.12 -5.24
N ARG A 118 20.02 0.22 -5.95
CA ARG A 118 21.03 1.27 -5.75
C ARG A 118 20.46 2.67 -6.00
N ARG A 119 19.75 2.86 -7.13
CA ARG A 119 19.06 4.13 -7.42
C ARG A 119 18.00 4.45 -6.36
N GLY A 120 17.30 3.44 -5.88
CA GLY A 120 16.35 3.53 -4.78
C GLY A 120 16.98 4.07 -3.49
N ARG A 121 18.15 3.53 -3.09
CA ARG A 121 18.88 4.01 -1.90
C ARG A 121 19.19 5.50 -1.97
N GLU A 122 19.57 6.01 -3.14
CA GLU A 122 19.81 7.44 -3.36
C GLU A 122 18.51 8.25 -3.24
N VAL A 123 17.43 7.78 -3.88
CA VAL A 123 16.12 8.44 -3.85
C VAL A 123 15.54 8.47 -2.44
N PHE A 124 15.62 7.38 -1.70
CA PHE A 124 15.06 7.27 -0.34
C PHE A 124 16.03 7.74 0.76
N ALA A 125 17.21 8.24 0.41
CA ALA A 125 18.19 8.73 1.37
C ALA A 125 17.58 9.76 2.34
N GLY A 126 17.93 9.64 3.62
CA GLY A 126 17.45 10.50 4.70
C GLY A 126 16.06 10.18 5.23
N LEU A 127 15.36 9.18 4.68
CA LEU A 127 14.15 8.65 5.32
C LEU A 127 14.51 7.78 6.52
N PRO A 128 13.80 7.90 7.65
CA PRO A 128 14.00 7.04 8.82
C PRO A 128 13.29 5.69 8.64
N ALA A 129 13.45 5.05 7.47
CA ALA A 129 12.80 3.79 7.12
C ALA A 129 13.57 3.05 6.02
N GLU A 130 13.54 1.72 6.06
CA GLU A 130 14.03 0.87 4.97
C GLU A 130 12.96 0.76 3.88
N VAL A 131 13.36 0.92 2.62
CA VAL A 131 12.50 0.69 1.46
C VAL A 131 13.01 -0.54 0.72
N GLU A 132 12.26 -1.63 0.77
CA GLU A 132 12.62 -2.88 0.09
C GLU A 132 12.08 -2.85 -1.35
N ILE A 133 12.98 -2.71 -2.32
CA ILE A 133 12.59 -2.68 -3.73
C ILE A 133 12.69 -4.08 -4.32
N ARG A 134 11.63 -4.51 -5.01
CA ARG A 134 11.55 -5.83 -5.61
C ARG A 134 10.95 -5.78 -7.02
N ASN A 135 11.61 -6.43 -7.97
CA ASN A 135 11.08 -6.74 -9.28
C ASN A 135 10.28 -8.03 -9.22
N GLU A 136 8.96 -7.90 -9.24
CA GLU A 136 8.02 -9.01 -9.16
C GLU A 136 8.13 -9.96 -10.37
N ALA A 137 8.61 -9.48 -11.52
CA ALA A 137 8.85 -10.33 -12.68
C ALA A 137 9.88 -11.44 -12.42
N ARG A 138 10.75 -11.27 -11.40
CA ARG A 138 11.83 -12.21 -11.07
C ARG A 138 11.51 -13.22 -9.98
N VAL A 139 10.40 -13.04 -9.26
CA VAL A 139 10.15 -13.77 -8.01
C VAL A 139 10.19 -15.28 -8.22
N HIS A 140 9.62 -15.75 -9.33
CA HIS A 140 9.63 -17.15 -9.72
C HIS A 140 11.03 -17.79 -9.79
N LEU A 141 12.11 -17.01 -10.00
CA LEU A 141 13.48 -17.51 -10.08
C LEU A 141 14.05 -17.96 -8.73
N TRP A 142 13.51 -17.47 -7.61
CA TRP A 142 14.05 -17.75 -6.28
C TRP A 142 13.00 -18.20 -5.26
N TYR A 143 11.71 -18.02 -5.54
CA TYR A 143 10.63 -18.30 -4.59
C TYR A 143 10.61 -19.76 -4.14
N GLU A 144 10.68 -20.71 -5.08
CA GLU A 144 10.64 -22.14 -4.78
C GLU A 144 11.82 -22.57 -3.91
N ALA A 145 13.03 -22.09 -4.21
CA ALA A 145 14.21 -22.36 -3.40
C ALA A 145 14.07 -21.85 -1.96
N LYS A 146 13.32 -20.76 -1.75
CA LYS A 146 13.12 -20.14 -0.44
C LYS A 146 11.96 -20.76 0.35
N PHE A 147 10.87 -21.12 -0.32
CA PHE A 147 9.60 -21.48 0.31
C PHE A 147 9.14 -22.92 0.03
N GLY A 148 9.85 -23.66 -0.82
CA GLY A 148 9.54 -25.05 -1.15
C GLY A 148 8.29 -25.24 -2.01
N VAL A 149 7.72 -24.15 -2.56
CA VAL A 149 6.52 -24.17 -3.40
C VAL A 149 6.82 -23.51 -4.75
N PRO A 150 6.49 -24.15 -5.88
CA PRO A 150 6.67 -23.55 -7.20
C PRO A 150 5.88 -22.25 -7.35
N CYS A 151 6.54 -21.24 -7.91
CA CYS A 151 5.91 -19.96 -8.25
C CYS A 151 5.96 -19.78 -9.76
N ALA A 152 4.81 -19.60 -10.41
CA ALA A 152 4.79 -19.21 -11.81
C ALA A 152 5.29 -17.76 -11.97
N PRO A 153 5.87 -17.38 -13.12
CA PRO A 153 6.18 -15.98 -13.41
C PRO A 153 4.93 -15.12 -13.32
N TYR A 154 4.99 -14.02 -12.57
CA TYR A 154 3.87 -13.08 -12.50
C TYR A 154 3.75 -12.27 -13.79
N PRO A 155 2.53 -12.05 -14.31
CA PRO A 155 2.31 -11.19 -15.48
C PRO A 155 2.32 -9.69 -15.13
N SER A 156 2.20 -9.32 -13.84
CA SER A 156 2.21 -7.92 -13.37
C SER A 156 2.50 -7.84 -11.87
N SER A 157 2.71 -6.61 -11.35
CA SER A 157 2.79 -6.37 -9.91
C SER A 157 1.47 -6.67 -9.19
N GLU A 158 0.32 -6.41 -9.83
CA GLU A 158 -0.99 -6.77 -9.28
C GLU A 158 -1.09 -8.28 -9.01
N ALA A 159 -0.66 -9.13 -9.96
CA ALA A 159 -0.66 -10.57 -9.77
C ALA A 159 0.29 -11.05 -8.64
N ALA A 160 1.38 -10.30 -8.41
CA ALA A 160 2.22 -10.54 -7.25
C ALA A 160 1.52 -10.14 -5.94
N ILE A 161 0.81 -9.02 -5.91
CA ILE A 161 0.02 -8.59 -4.75
C ILE A 161 -1.09 -9.61 -4.44
N ASP A 162 -1.73 -10.18 -5.46
CA ASP A 162 -2.73 -11.25 -5.32
C ASP A 162 -2.20 -12.52 -4.64
N SER A 163 -0.87 -12.71 -4.61
CA SER A 163 -0.22 -13.91 -4.09
C SER A 163 0.18 -13.81 -2.61
N PHE A 164 0.02 -12.65 -1.97
CA PHE A 164 0.42 -12.48 -0.58
C PHE A 164 -0.31 -13.43 0.36
N ALA A 165 0.34 -13.82 1.46
CA ALA A 165 -0.15 -14.87 2.37
C ALA A 165 -1.49 -14.58 3.07
N ALA A 166 -1.95 -13.33 3.09
CA ALA A 166 -3.22 -12.94 3.71
C ALA A 166 -3.93 -11.85 2.90
N THR A 167 -5.27 -11.85 2.93
CA THR A 167 -6.09 -10.89 2.17
C THR A 167 -5.77 -9.43 2.53
N THR A 168 -5.49 -9.15 3.81
CA THR A 168 -5.10 -7.81 4.27
C THR A 168 -3.74 -7.35 3.78
N CYS A 169 -2.88 -8.27 3.36
CA CYS A 169 -1.59 -7.95 2.74
C CYS A 169 -1.74 -7.60 1.26
N CYS A 170 -2.82 -8.03 0.62
CA CYS A 170 -3.10 -7.81 -0.80
C CYS A 170 -3.65 -6.40 -1.03
N VAL A 171 -2.87 -5.38 -0.64
CA VAL A 171 -3.21 -3.97 -0.84
C VAL A 171 -1.99 -3.23 -1.37
N GLY A 172 -2.12 -2.63 -2.55
CA GLY A 172 -1.11 -1.77 -3.15
C GLY A 172 -1.62 -0.34 -3.24
N VAL A 173 -0.75 0.63 -3.01
CA VAL A 173 -1.00 2.06 -3.27
C VAL A 173 0.08 2.66 -4.13
N ARG A 174 -0.29 3.61 -4.99
CA ARG A 174 0.65 4.39 -5.78
C ARG A 174 0.10 5.78 -6.04
N ALA A 175 0.97 6.68 -6.49
CA ALA A 175 0.59 8.04 -6.83
C ALA A 175 -0.56 8.04 -7.87
N GLY A 176 -1.46 9.01 -7.74
CA GLY A 176 -2.50 9.27 -8.73
C GLY A 176 -1.93 9.90 -10.00
N GLU A 177 -2.78 10.06 -11.01
CA GLU A 177 -2.44 10.86 -12.19
C GLU A 177 -2.41 12.35 -11.80
N GLY A 178 -1.29 13.03 -12.10
CA GLY A 178 -1.07 14.42 -11.68
C GLY A 178 -1.13 14.58 -10.15
N GLU A 179 -1.90 15.58 -9.68
CA GLU A 179 -2.17 15.80 -8.26
C GLU A 179 -3.40 15.02 -7.76
N GLY A 180 -3.84 14.01 -8.52
CA GLY A 180 -4.98 13.17 -8.19
C GLY A 180 -4.77 12.32 -6.94
N PRO A 181 -5.87 11.79 -6.36
CA PRO A 181 -5.79 10.91 -5.20
C PRO A 181 -5.02 9.62 -5.54
N TRP A 182 -4.40 9.02 -4.54
CA TRP A 182 -3.67 7.77 -4.72
C TRP A 182 -4.55 6.69 -5.35
N ARG A 183 -3.96 5.96 -6.31
CA ARG A 183 -4.57 4.74 -6.85
C ARG A 183 -4.38 3.62 -5.84
N VAL A 184 -5.45 2.86 -5.62
CA VAL A 184 -5.50 1.75 -4.65
C VAL A 184 -5.82 0.48 -5.43
N TYR A 185 -5.05 -0.57 -5.18
CA TYR A 185 -5.32 -1.93 -5.64
C TYR A 185 -5.64 -2.78 -4.41
N ALA A 186 -6.84 -3.34 -4.35
CA ALA A 186 -7.36 -4.11 -3.21
C ALA A 186 -8.31 -5.22 -3.70
N PRO A 187 -7.79 -6.32 -4.28
CA PRO A 187 -8.56 -7.42 -4.90
C PRO A 187 -9.58 -8.07 -3.95
N HIS A 188 -9.33 -8.05 -2.65
CA HIS A 188 -10.22 -8.60 -1.62
C HIS A 188 -11.09 -7.53 -0.92
N GLY A 189 -11.11 -6.30 -1.43
CA GLY A 189 -11.73 -5.16 -0.76
C GLY A 189 -10.97 -4.71 0.50
N LEU A 190 -11.58 -3.81 1.28
CA LEU A 190 -10.94 -3.18 2.44
C LEU A 190 -11.59 -3.56 3.78
N ALA A 191 -12.65 -4.37 3.76
CA ALA A 191 -13.41 -4.74 4.96
C ALA A 191 -12.54 -5.51 5.97
N ASP A 192 -11.75 -6.48 5.53
CA ASP A 192 -10.85 -7.24 6.41
C ASP A 192 -9.74 -6.34 6.99
N VAL A 193 -9.24 -5.37 6.23
CA VAL A 193 -8.21 -4.41 6.66
C VAL A 193 -8.75 -3.52 7.78
N PHE A 194 -9.90 -2.86 7.57
CA PHE A 194 -10.54 -2.02 8.59
C PHE A 194 -11.03 -2.83 9.80
N GLY A 195 -11.55 -4.04 9.55
CA GLY A 195 -12.11 -4.91 10.58
C GLY A 195 -11.09 -5.66 11.43
N LEU A 196 -9.78 -5.49 11.17
CA LEU A 196 -8.72 -6.29 11.81
C LEU A 196 -8.94 -7.80 11.67
N VAL A 197 -9.41 -8.24 10.51
CA VAL A 197 -9.60 -9.67 10.20
C VAL A 197 -8.43 -10.15 9.38
N LEU A 198 -7.56 -10.96 9.97
CA LEU A 198 -6.43 -11.53 9.26
C LEU A 198 -6.85 -12.89 8.67
N ARG A 199 -7.21 -12.89 7.39
CA ARG A 199 -7.65 -14.09 6.67
C ARG A 199 -6.53 -14.66 5.79
N PRO A 200 -6.29 -15.98 5.81
CA PRO A 200 -5.34 -16.60 4.89
C PRO A 200 -5.74 -16.40 3.43
N ASN A 201 -4.75 -16.28 2.56
CA ASN A 201 -4.94 -16.25 1.11
C ASN A 201 -4.18 -17.43 0.47
N PRO A 202 -4.85 -18.56 0.22
CA PRO A 202 -4.22 -19.82 -0.22
C PRO A 202 -3.93 -19.84 -1.73
N VAL A 203 -3.36 -18.75 -2.27
CA VAL A 203 -3.00 -18.63 -3.69
C VAL A 203 -1.59 -19.18 -3.95
N LEU A 204 -0.61 -18.80 -3.13
CA LEU A 204 0.78 -19.22 -3.31
C LEU A 204 1.50 -19.49 -1.98
N ALA A 205 1.38 -18.57 -1.02
CA ALA A 205 2.16 -18.65 0.20
C ALA A 205 1.89 -19.94 0.99
N PRO A 206 2.93 -20.64 1.48
CA PRO A 206 2.76 -21.77 2.37
C PRO A 206 2.00 -21.40 3.65
N ARG A 207 1.29 -22.38 4.22
CA ARG A 207 0.50 -22.22 5.45
C ARG A 207 1.33 -21.64 6.60
N GLU A 208 2.52 -22.18 6.79
CA GLU A 208 3.46 -21.80 7.84
C GLU A 208 3.92 -20.33 7.70
N VAL A 209 3.99 -19.79 6.48
CA VAL A 209 4.32 -18.38 6.26
C VAL A 209 3.19 -17.48 6.76
N TYR A 210 1.94 -17.86 6.51
CA TYR A 210 0.77 -17.18 7.06
C TYR A 210 0.76 -17.25 8.59
N GLU A 211 0.88 -18.46 9.16
CA GLU A 211 0.80 -18.68 10.62
C GLU A 211 1.90 -17.93 11.37
N ALA A 212 3.14 -17.94 10.85
CA ALA A 212 4.25 -17.18 11.44
C ALA A 212 4.01 -15.66 11.40
N LYS A 213 3.48 -15.13 10.29
CA LYS A 213 3.09 -13.72 10.18
C LYS A 213 1.97 -13.38 11.16
N ALA A 214 0.95 -14.24 11.26
CA ALA A 214 -0.18 -14.06 12.15
C ALA A 214 0.23 -14.04 13.63
N ALA A 215 1.09 -14.98 14.05
CA ALA A 215 1.63 -15.01 15.41
C ALA A 215 2.37 -13.71 15.75
N ARG A 216 3.30 -13.29 14.90
CA ARG A 216 4.07 -12.05 15.08
C ARG A 216 3.19 -10.81 15.13
N TRP A 217 2.19 -10.69 14.27
CA TRP A 217 1.32 -9.52 14.26
C TRP A 217 0.37 -9.46 15.45
N ARG A 218 -0.09 -10.60 15.97
CA ARG A 218 -0.89 -10.65 17.21
C ARG A 218 -0.17 -10.11 18.44
N GLU A 219 1.16 -10.15 18.47
CA GLU A 219 1.96 -9.54 19.54
C GLU A 219 1.83 -8.01 19.57
N VAL A 220 1.61 -7.38 18.41
CA VAL A 220 1.51 -5.92 18.27
C VAL A 220 0.04 -5.45 18.29
N TRP A 221 -0.84 -6.21 17.65
CA TRP A 221 -2.27 -5.97 17.55
C TRP A 221 -3.06 -7.16 18.13
N PRO A 222 -3.21 -7.25 19.47
CA PRO A 222 -4.03 -8.28 20.13
C PRO A 222 -5.51 -8.25 19.70
N GLU A 223 -5.96 -7.16 19.08
CA GLU A 223 -7.32 -6.97 18.57
C GLU A 223 -7.59 -7.69 17.24
N LEU A 224 -6.56 -8.31 16.63
CA LEU A 224 -6.68 -9.07 15.39
C LEU A 224 -7.56 -10.32 15.55
N ARG A 225 -8.58 -10.44 14.71
CA ARG A 225 -9.28 -11.70 14.49
C ARG A 225 -8.54 -12.52 13.43
N VAL A 226 -7.67 -13.41 13.88
CA VAL A 226 -6.94 -14.35 13.01
C VAL A 226 -7.84 -15.54 12.68
N LEU A 227 -7.92 -15.88 11.39
CA LEU A 227 -8.69 -17.01 10.90
C LEU A 227 -7.77 -18.19 10.57
N GLU A 228 -8.19 -19.40 10.92
CA GLU A 228 -7.39 -20.60 10.68
C GLU A 228 -7.23 -20.90 9.18
N TRP A 229 -6.08 -21.49 8.83
CA TRP A 229 -5.85 -21.98 7.48
C TRP A 229 -6.85 -23.08 7.11
N GLY A 230 -7.54 -22.93 5.98
CA GLY A 230 -8.58 -23.88 5.55
C GLY A 230 -9.95 -23.74 6.24
N GLY A 231 -10.11 -22.80 7.18
CA GLY A 231 -11.36 -22.57 7.92
C GLY A 231 -12.49 -21.87 7.15
N GLY A 232 -12.45 -21.85 5.81
CA GLY A 232 -13.47 -21.25 4.96
C GLY A 232 -14.50 -22.28 4.50
N GLY A 233 -15.28 -22.86 5.42
CA GLY A 233 -16.27 -23.87 5.05
C GLY A 233 -16.98 -24.52 6.22
N ALA A 234 -17.72 -23.73 7.00
CA ALA A 234 -18.87 -24.22 7.75
C ALA A 234 -19.76 -23.01 8.07
N LEU A 235 -20.65 -22.68 7.14
CA LEU A 235 -21.91 -22.07 7.53
C LEU A 235 -22.81 -23.27 7.87
N ASP A 236 -22.80 -23.68 9.13
CA ASP A 236 -23.90 -24.46 9.68
C ASP A 236 -25.09 -23.52 9.82
N GLY A 237 -26.14 -23.77 9.02
CA GLY A 237 -27.40 -23.04 9.00
C GLY A 237 -28.29 -23.52 7.87
#